data_AF-A0A366BWR1-F1
#
_entry.id   AF-A0A366BWR1-F1
#
_cell.length_a   1.000
_cell.length_b   1.000
_cell.length_c   1.000
_cell.angle_alpha   90.00
_cell.angle_beta   90.00
_cell.angle_gamma   90.00
#
_symmetry.space_group_name_H-M   'P 1'
#
loop_
_entity.id
_entity.type
_entity.pdbx_description
1 polymer ?
#
loop_
_entity_poly.entity_id
_entity_poly.type
_entity_poly.pdbx_seq_one_letter_code
_entity_poly.pdbx_strand_id
1 'polypeptide(L)'
;MQKSFQNLRDPQERERKWFASLLWRSFPEATSEAELADLVAEALNTAQRPVNPRTVRNWLRSENAPGLHYVLAVLALAGAETVFELFDPEQTA
;
A
#
# COMPACT_ATOMS: atom_id res chain seq x y z
N MET A 1 -23.72 6.12 31.06
CA MET A 1 -22.27 6.38 31.09
C MET A 1 -21.73 6.35 29.66
N GLN A 2 -21.62 7.53 29.07
CA GLN A 2 -20.89 7.80 27.84
C GLN A 2 -19.39 7.74 28.15
N LYS A 3 -18.63 6.86 27.50
CA LYS A 3 -17.16 6.95 27.34
C LYS A 3 -16.74 6.07 26.14
N SER A 4 -16.85 6.69 24.98
CA SER A 4 -15.93 6.62 23.83
C SER A 4 -15.21 5.28 23.55
N PHE A 5 -15.81 4.42 22.74
CA PHE A 5 -15.14 3.30 22.06
C PHE A 5 -14.63 3.64 20.64
N GLN A 6 -14.52 4.93 20.31
CA GLN A 6 -14.24 5.37 18.93
C GLN A 6 -12.76 5.48 18.53
N ASN A 7 -11.78 5.11 19.35
CA ASN A 7 -10.38 5.51 19.10
C ASN A 7 -9.29 4.43 19.12
N LEU A 8 -9.63 3.16 18.85
CA LEU A 8 -8.62 2.15 18.52
C LEU A 8 -8.73 1.78 17.04
N ARG A 9 -8.40 2.72 16.14
CA ARG A 9 -8.00 2.31 14.77
C ARG A 9 -6.73 1.49 14.93
N ASP A 10 -6.81 0.20 14.63
CA ASP A 10 -5.66 -0.71 14.62
C ASP A 10 -4.54 -0.05 13.78
N PRO A 11 -3.37 0.27 14.38
CA PRO A 11 -2.25 0.87 13.66
C PRO A 11 -1.89 0.08 12.39
N GLN A 12 -2.06 -1.24 12.42
CA GLN A 12 -1.77 -2.11 11.28
C GLN A 12 -2.80 -1.94 10.16
N GLU A 13 -4.07 -1.69 10.49
CA GLU A 13 -5.10 -1.36 9.49
C GLU A 13 -4.79 -0.03 8.79
N ARG A 14 -4.31 0.97 9.56
CA ARG A 14 -3.89 2.25 9.00
C ARG A 14 -2.71 2.08 8.04
N GLU A 15 -1.71 1.28 8.40
CA GLU A 15 -0.55 0.96 7.55
C GLU A 15 -0.96 0.23 6.27
N ARG A 16 -1.89 -0.74 6.35
CA ARG A 16 -2.40 -1.45 5.15
C ARG A 16 -3.17 -0.52 4.22
N LYS A 17 -4.01 0.35 4.76
CA LYS A 17 -4.73 1.36 3.96
C LYS A 17 -3.77 2.35 3.30
N TRP A 18 -2.76 2.81 4.04
CA TRP A 18 -1.71 3.66 3.48
C TRP A 18 -0.99 2.98 2.31
N PHE A 19 -0.61 1.71 2.47
CA PHE A 19 0.03 0.96 1.39
C PHE A 19 -0.89 0.77 0.17
N ALA A 20 -2.18 0.50 0.39
CA ALA A 20 -3.15 0.44 -0.71
C ALA A 20 -3.26 1.78 -1.45
N SER A 21 -3.28 2.91 -0.73
CA SER A 21 -3.24 4.25 -1.35
C SER A 21 -1.95 4.51 -2.11
N LEU A 22 -0.81 4.05 -1.60
CA LEU A 22 0.47 4.14 -2.28
C LEU A 22 0.45 3.38 -3.62
N LEU A 23 -0.13 2.17 -3.67
CA LEU A 23 -0.28 1.42 -4.92
C LEU A 23 -1.07 2.22 -5.96
N TRP A 24 -2.22 2.79 -5.59
CA TRP A 24 -3.01 3.62 -6.50
C TRP A 24 -2.24 4.83 -7.04
N ARG A 25 -1.42 5.46 -6.21
CA ARG A 25 -0.59 6.61 -6.63
C ARG A 25 0.58 6.22 -7.52
N SER A 26 1.09 5.01 -7.36
CA SER A 26 2.24 4.50 -8.11
C SER A 26 1.88 4.08 -9.54
N PHE A 27 0.61 3.78 -9.79
CA PHE A 27 0.08 3.31 -11.08
C PHE A 27 -1.14 4.15 -11.49
N PRO A 28 -0.94 5.44 -11.84
CA PRO A 28 -2.02 6.36 -12.17
C PRO A 28 -2.82 5.98 -13.41
N GLU A 29 -2.29 5.10 -14.26
CA GLU A 29 -2.96 4.54 -15.43
C GLU A 29 -4.05 3.53 -15.08
N ALA A 30 -4.02 2.94 -13.88
CA ALA A 30 -5.02 1.96 -13.47
C ALA A 30 -6.38 2.63 -13.23
N THR A 31 -7.43 2.07 -13.82
CA THR A 31 -8.81 2.56 -13.70
C THR A 31 -9.71 1.68 -12.83
N SER A 32 -9.22 0.51 -12.41
CA SER A 32 -9.96 -0.44 -11.58
C SER A 32 -9.03 -1.26 -10.66
N GLU A 33 -9.59 -1.83 -9.58
CA GLU A 33 -8.85 -2.72 -8.66
C GLU A 33 -8.25 -3.93 -9.39
N ALA A 34 -8.97 -4.46 -10.40
CA ALA A 34 -8.50 -5.61 -11.17
C ALA A 34 -7.27 -5.24 -12.02
N GLU A 35 -7.35 -4.13 -12.75
CA GLU A 35 -6.27 -3.61 -13.57
C GLU A 35 -5.05 -3.22 -12.73
N LEU A 36 -5.25 -2.52 -11.61
CA LEU A 36 -4.18 -2.19 -10.68
C LEU A 36 -3.47 -3.44 -10.17
N ALA A 37 -4.23 -4.49 -9.83
CA ALA A 37 -3.66 -5.73 -9.35
C ALA A 37 -2.80 -6.44 -10.41
N ASP A 38 -3.20 -6.37 -11.68
CA ASP A 38 -2.45 -6.96 -12.78
C ASP A 38 -1.14 -6.17 -13.05
N LEU A 39 -1.21 -4.83 -13.11
CA LEU A 39 -0.05 -3.95 -13.32
C LEU A 39 1.00 -4.07 -12.20
N VAL A 40 0.54 -4.04 -10.94
CA VAL A 40 1.43 -4.19 -9.77
C VAL A 40 2.06 -5.58 -9.75
N ALA A 41 1.29 -6.62 -10.06
CA ALA A 41 1.83 -7.97 -10.12
C ALA A 41 2.89 -8.06 -11.21
N GLU A 42 2.65 -7.52 -12.40
CA GLU A 42 3.64 -7.46 -13.49
C GLU A 42 4.92 -6.74 -13.05
N ALA A 43 4.81 -5.58 -12.41
CA ALA A 43 5.96 -4.78 -11.99
C ALA A 43 6.79 -5.42 -10.86
N LEU A 44 6.16 -6.17 -9.95
CA LEU A 44 6.81 -6.73 -8.76
C LEU A 44 7.18 -8.21 -8.88
N ASN A 45 6.63 -8.92 -9.86
CA ASN A 45 6.83 -10.36 -10.03
C ASN A 45 8.24 -10.66 -10.53
N THR A 46 9.01 -11.38 -9.74
CA THR A 46 10.37 -11.82 -10.08
C THR A 46 10.53 -13.32 -9.86
N ALA A 47 11.55 -13.93 -10.47
CA ALA A 47 11.83 -15.35 -10.29
C ALA A 47 12.10 -15.74 -8.82
N GLN A 48 12.69 -14.82 -8.03
CA GLN A 48 12.98 -15.06 -6.61
C GLN A 48 11.79 -14.74 -5.70
N ARG A 49 10.88 -13.88 -6.15
CA ARG A 49 9.74 -13.38 -5.37
C ARG A 49 8.52 -13.29 -6.28
N PRO A 50 7.80 -14.40 -6.48
CA PRO A 50 6.63 -14.39 -7.32
C PRO A 50 5.50 -13.61 -6.65
N VAL A 51 4.90 -12.70 -7.40
CA VAL A 51 3.70 -11.95 -7.00
C VAL A 51 2.64 -12.18 -8.05
N ASN A 52 1.42 -12.46 -7.61
CA ASN A 52 0.28 -12.62 -8.49
C ASN A 52 -0.80 -11.58 -8.16
N PRO A 53 -1.75 -11.34 -9.09
CA PRO A 53 -2.79 -10.32 -8.90
C PRO A 53 -3.67 -10.56 -7.67
N ARG A 54 -3.89 -11.83 -7.28
CA ARG A 54 -4.67 -12.13 -6.06
C ARG A 54 -3.97 -11.60 -4.81
N THR A 55 -2.66 -11.80 -4.69
CA THR A 55 -1.88 -11.27 -3.59
C THR A 55 -2.00 -9.74 -3.51
N VAL A 56 -1.96 -9.06 -4.67
CA VAL A 56 -2.13 -7.60 -4.71
C VAL A 56 -3.54 -7.18 -4.29
N ARG A 57 -4.60 -7.87 -4.75
CA ARG A 57 -5.98 -7.58 -4.31
C ARG A 57 -6.13 -7.71 -2.80
N ASN A 58 -5.47 -8.69 -2.18
CA ASN A 58 -5.48 -8.82 -0.73
C ASN A 58 -4.81 -7.61 -0.04
N TRP A 59 -3.73 -7.06 -0.61
CA TRP A 59 -3.12 -5.82 -0.11
C TRP A 59 -4.07 -4.62 -0.26
N LEU A 60 -4.69 -4.47 -1.43
CA LEU A 60 -5.64 -3.39 -1.72
C LEU A 60 -6.85 -3.41 -0.78
N ARG A 61 -7.32 -4.61 -0.43
CA ARG A 61 -8.42 -4.84 0.52
C ARG A 61 -8.00 -4.83 1.98
N SER A 62 -6.72 -4.57 2.26
CA SER A 62 -6.15 -4.59 3.62
C SER A 62 -6.33 -5.94 4.35
N GLU A 63 -6.44 -7.04 3.61
CA GLU A 63 -6.59 -8.42 4.15
C GLU A 63 -5.24 -8.96 4.68
N ASN A 64 -4.13 -8.55 4.06
CA ASN A 64 -2.78 -8.91 4.49
C ASN A 64 -1.81 -7.74 4.26
N ALA A 65 -0.70 -7.74 5.00
CA ALA A 65 0.37 -6.77 4.84
C ALA A 65 1.40 -7.25 3.81
N PRO A 66 1.96 -6.36 2.97
CA PRO A 66 3.12 -6.69 2.16
C PRO A 66 4.35 -6.91 3.04
N GLY A 67 5.30 -7.71 2.57
CA GLY A 67 6.65 -7.71 3.15
C GLY A 67 7.37 -6.38 2.84
N LEU A 68 8.29 -5.97 3.73
CA LEU A 68 9.05 -4.71 3.61
C LEU A 68 9.69 -4.49 2.22
N HIS A 69 10.16 -5.56 1.58
CA HIS A 69 10.76 -5.49 0.24
C HIS A 69 9.79 -5.00 -0.83
N TYR A 70 8.52 -5.40 -0.77
CA TYR A 70 7.50 -4.89 -1.71
C TYR A 70 7.17 -3.43 -1.40
N VAL A 71 7.16 -3.03 -0.13
CA VAL A 71 6.98 -1.62 0.26
C VAL A 71 8.09 -0.76 -0.34
N LEU A 72 9.35 -1.17 -0.18
CA LEU A 72 10.50 -0.46 -0.75
C LEU A 72 10.48 -0.42 -2.29
N ALA A 73 10.08 -1.52 -2.93
CA ALA A 73 9.97 -1.57 -4.39
C ALA A 73 8.89 -0.60 -4.91
N VAL A 74 7.73 -0.54 -4.26
CA VAL A 74 6.66 0.39 -4.65
C VAL A 74 7.06 1.84 -4.38
N LEU A 75 7.72 2.13 -3.25
CA LEU A 75 8.27 3.47 -2.99
C LEU A 75 9.27 3.90 -4.07
N ALA A 76 10.11 2.99 -4.56
CA ALA A 76 11.04 3.27 -5.66
C ALA A 76 10.32 3.55 -6.98
N LEU A 77 9.22 2.85 -7.27
CA LEU A 77 8.37 3.08 -8.46
C LEU A 77 7.62 4.42 -8.38
N ALA A 78 7.13 4.77 -7.19
CA ALA A 78 6.39 6.01 -6.92
C ALA A 78 7.26 7.28 -6.98
N GLY A 79 8.59 7.13 -7.02
CA GLY A 79 9.54 8.23 -7.11
C GLY A 79 9.82 8.94 -5.77
N ALA A 80 10.81 9.85 -5.79
CA ALA A 80 11.37 10.46 -4.59
C ALA A 80 10.35 11.26 -3.76
N GLU A 81 9.35 11.89 -4.39
CA GLU A 81 8.30 12.66 -3.69
C GLU A 81 7.55 11.82 -2.65
N THR A 82 7.30 10.56 -2.97
CA THR A 82 6.59 9.61 -2.09
C THR A 82 7.45 9.19 -0.88
N VAL A 83 8.77 9.13 -1.06
CA VAL A 83 9.71 8.83 0.03
C VAL A 83 9.71 9.96 1.04
N PHE A 84 9.62 11.23 0.61
CA PHE A 84 9.58 12.37 1.52
C PHE A 84 8.34 12.37 2.42
N GLU A 85 7.16 11.97 1.92
CA GLU A 85 5.95 11.83 2.76
C GLU A 85 6.08 10.79 3.88
N LEU A 86 6.93 9.77 3.70
CA LEU A 86 7.19 8.77 4.74
C LEU A 86 8.06 9.33 5.88
N PHE A 87 8.90 10.32 5.58
CA PHE A 87 9.87 10.89 6.51
C PHE A 87 9.48 12.29 7.01
N ASP A 88 8.35 12.84 6.59
CA ASP A 88 7.88 14.15 7.04
C ASP A 88 7.05 14.00 8.34
N PRO A 89 7.61 14.35 9.52
CA PRO A 89 6.92 14.21 10.80
C PRO A 89 5.85 15.30 11.01
N GLU A 90 5.71 16.31 10.14
CA GLU A 90 4.89 17.50 10.41
C GLU A 90 3.41 17.39 9.97
N GLN A 91 2.93 16.21 9.57
CA GLN A 91 1.50 15.97 9.26
C GLN A 91 0.67 15.51 10.49
N THR A 92 1.19 15.69 11.70
CA THR A 92 0.42 15.52 12.97
C THR A 92 0.30 16.86 13.69
N ALA A 93 -0.45 17.81 13.10
CA ALA A 93 -0.88 19.04 13.75
C ALA A 93 -2.37 19.29 13.49
#